data_AF-A0A4U3MI79-F1
#
_entry.id   AF-A0A4U3MI79-F1
#
_cell.length_a   1.000
_cell.length_b   1.000
_cell.length_c   1.000
_cell.angle_alpha   90.00
_cell.angle_beta   90.00
_cell.angle_gamma   90.00
#
_symmetry.space_group_name_H-M   'P 1'
#
loop_
_entity.id
_entity.type
_entity.pdbx_description
1 polymer ?
#
loop_
_entity_poly.entity_id
_entity_poly.type
_entity_poly.pdbx_seq_one_letter_code
_entity_poly.pdbx_strand_id
1 'polypeptide(L)'
;MRIRNVLGAAATATALTLGMGAVASAANAAPLSANDWDYDDDWGYYYSSNGKAKAKGWVDVEYDHEESNTVRIGGKLVDRDFRTEHQGGKCGYVAFRYVSWDDHEDDWASSYKTYKQCGTDGWKNIKFTRYDVAQVEVKVCQIGLHSNFPTKCGSWHEIYNAWDDEFGYTV
;
A
#
# COMPACT_ATOMS: atom_id res chain seq x y z
N MET A 1 21.97 -43.64 -12.33
CA MET A 1 21.67 -44.20 -13.66
C MET A 1 21.04 -43.09 -14.50
N ARG A 2 21.83 -42.45 -15.38
CA ARG A 2 21.40 -41.35 -16.26
C ARG A 2 21.56 -41.83 -17.71
N ILE A 3 20.48 -41.86 -18.47
CA ILE A 3 20.50 -41.96 -19.93
C ILE A 3 19.23 -41.24 -20.40
N ARG A 4 19.29 -40.20 -21.24
CA ARG A 4 18.99 -40.19 -22.70
C ARG A 4 18.44 -38.77 -22.99
N ASN A 5 18.65 -38.06 -24.10
CA ASN A 5 19.13 -38.33 -25.46
C ASN A 5 19.63 -37.00 -26.07
N VAL A 6 20.56 -37.07 -27.03
CA VAL A 6 20.93 -35.96 -27.93
C VAL A 6 20.28 -36.19 -29.29
N LEU A 7 19.67 -35.15 -29.87
CA LEU A 7 19.38 -34.91 -31.29
C LEU A 7 18.89 -33.45 -31.37
N GLY A 8 19.29 -32.53 -32.25
CA GLY A 8 20.09 -32.60 -33.47
C GLY A 8 19.41 -31.74 -34.55
N ALA A 9 20.14 -30.73 -35.05
CA ALA A 9 20.01 -30.02 -36.35
C ALA A 9 19.06 -28.80 -36.53
N ALA A 10 19.72 -27.65 -36.72
CA ALA A 10 19.65 -26.66 -37.82
C ALA A 10 18.31 -26.11 -38.33
N ALA A 11 18.21 -24.77 -38.47
CA ALA A 11 18.17 -24.12 -39.79
C ALA A 11 18.11 -22.56 -39.75
N THR A 12 18.88 -21.99 -40.68
CA THR A 12 18.65 -20.77 -41.49
C THR A 12 18.58 -19.38 -40.83
N ALA A 13 19.59 -18.58 -41.17
CA ALA A 13 19.57 -17.13 -41.17
C ALA A 13 18.84 -16.60 -42.42
N THR A 14 18.01 -15.55 -42.23
CA THR A 14 17.60 -14.63 -43.30
C THR A 14 17.55 -13.21 -42.73
N ALA A 15 18.26 -12.32 -43.42
CA ALA A 15 18.43 -10.90 -43.13
C ALA A 15 17.16 -10.10 -43.41
N LEU A 16 16.99 -8.95 -42.74
CA LEU A 16 16.28 -7.78 -43.25
C LEU A 16 16.76 -6.53 -42.51
N THR A 17 17.68 -5.80 -43.14
CA THR A 17 18.01 -4.41 -42.83
C THR A 17 16.91 -3.50 -43.37
N LEU A 18 16.21 -2.81 -42.48
CA LEU A 18 15.38 -1.65 -42.82
C LEU A 18 15.75 -0.52 -41.87
N GLY A 19 16.46 0.47 -42.42
CA GLY A 19 16.69 1.74 -41.74
C GLY A 19 15.41 2.55 -41.70
N MET A 20 15.14 3.20 -40.57
CA MET A 20 14.21 4.31 -40.43
C MET A 20 14.70 5.18 -39.28
N GLY A 21 14.83 6.48 -39.56
CA GLY A 21 15.42 7.47 -38.65
C GLY A 21 14.76 7.48 -37.28
N ALA A 22 15.60 7.48 -36.25
CA ALA A 22 15.18 7.71 -34.88
C ALA A 22 14.68 9.15 -34.75
N VAL A 23 13.36 9.33 -34.66
CA VAL A 23 12.76 10.55 -34.16
C VAL A 23 13.03 10.56 -32.66
N ALA A 24 14.01 11.35 -32.23
CA ALA A 24 14.28 11.57 -30.81
C ALA A 24 13.11 12.36 -30.21
N SER A 25 12.10 11.65 -29.73
CA SER A 25 11.13 12.22 -28.79
C SER A 25 11.87 12.51 -27.49
N ALA A 26 12.20 13.78 -27.28
CA ALA A 26 12.60 14.29 -25.98
C ALA A 26 11.40 14.14 -25.03
N ALA A 27 11.31 12.98 -24.38
CA ALA A 27 10.46 12.81 -23.23
C ALA A 27 11.01 13.71 -22.12
N ASN A 28 10.34 14.82 -21.86
CA ASN A 28 10.52 15.58 -20.63
C ASN A 28 10.09 14.68 -19.48
N ALA A 29 11.02 13.86 -18.98
CA ALA A 29 10.89 13.21 -17.70
C ALA A 29 10.96 14.31 -16.64
N ALA A 30 9.79 14.80 -16.22
CA ALA A 30 9.70 15.61 -15.03
C ALA A 30 10.34 14.82 -13.88
N PRO A 31 11.22 15.42 -13.07
CA PRO A 31 11.76 14.75 -11.91
C PRO A 31 10.59 14.42 -10.98
N LEU A 32 10.33 13.12 -10.79
CA LEU A 32 9.54 12.65 -9.67
C LEU A 32 10.29 13.10 -8.42
N SER A 33 9.78 14.11 -7.73
CA SER A 33 10.27 14.50 -6.41
C SER A 33 10.04 13.33 -5.46
N ALA A 34 11.03 12.45 -5.38
CA ALA A 34 11.18 11.47 -4.33
C ALA A 34 11.35 12.24 -3.02
N ASN A 35 10.24 12.47 -2.31
CA ASN A 35 10.31 12.62 -0.87
C ASN A 35 10.42 11.20 -0.32
N ASP A 36 11.64 10.70 -0.44
CA ASP A 36 12.12 9.43 0.07
C ASP A 36 12.34 9.64 1.56
N TRP A 37 11.52 8.97 2.37
CA TRP A 37 11.65 9.02 3.82
C TRP A 37 12.35 7.74 4.24
N ASP A 38 13.46 7.92 4.92
CA ASP A 38 14.37 6.90 5.47
C ASP A 38 13.72 6.27 6.73
N TYR A 39 12.61 5.56 6.54
CA TYR A 39 12.08 4.63 7.55
C TYR A 39 12.30 3.22 7.01
N ASP A 40 12.89 2.35 7.82
CA ASP A 40 13.27 0.99 7.42
C ASP A 40 12.06 0.14 6.98
N ASP A 41 10.83 0.48 7.40
CA ASP A 41 9.58 -0.22 7.03
C ASP A 41 8.46 0.74 6.53
N ASP A 42 8.49 1.11 5.24
CA ASP A 42 7.33 1.69 4.54
C ASP A 42 6.41 0.55 4.07
N TRP A 43 5.13 0.58 4.47
CA TRP A 43 4.16 -0.46 4.09
C TRP A 43 3.61 -0.32 2.66
N GLY A 44 4.17 0.59 1.86
CA GLY A 44 3.88 0.74 0.44
C GLY A 44 2.65 1.59 0.11
N TYR A 45 2.30 1.60 -1.17
CA TYR A 45 1.11 2.30 -1.66
C TYR A 45 -0.10 1.37 -1.78
N TYR A 46 -1.18 1.71 -1.08
CA TYR A 46 -2.49 1.08 -1.25
C TYR A 46 -3.50 2.03 -1.88
N TYR A 47 -4.46 1.45 -2.60
CA TYR A 47 -5.39 2.19 -3.44
C TYR A 47 -6.83 1.74 -3.22
N SER A 48 -7.77 2.64 -3.47
CA SER A 48 -9.16 2.23 -3.70
C SER A 48 -9.26 1.35 -4.95
N SER A 49 -10.28 0.50 -5.06
CA SER A 49 -10.41 -0.43 -6.20
C SER A 49 -10.58 0.25 -7.57
N ASN A 50 -10.87 1.55 -7.58
CA ASN A 50 -10.90 2.38 -8.79
C ASN A 50 -9.74 3.38 -8.88
N GLY A 51 -8.73 3.29 -8.01
CA GLY A 51 -7.52 4.12 -8.02
C GLY A 51 -7.72 5.60 -7.63
N LYS A 52 -8.94 5.99 -7.24
CA LYS A 52 -9.31 7.37 -6.92
C LYS A 52 -9.06 7.78 -5.47
N ALA A 53 -8.50 6.90 -4.65
CA ALA A 53 -7.89 7.23 -3.37
C ALA A 53 -6.59 6.43 -3.24
N LYS A 54 -5.62 7.00 -2.52
CA LYS A 54 -4.31 6.40 -2.31
C LYS A 54 -3.81 6.69 -0.90
N ALA A 55 -3.24 5.71 -0.23
CA ALA A 55 -2.52 5.91 1.03
C ALA A 55 -1.14 5.26 0.97
N LYS A 56 -0.19 5.82 1.72
CA LYS A 56 1.11 5.22 2.03
C LYS A 56 1.61 5.64 3.40
N GLY A 57 2.60 4.96 3.95
CA GLY A 57 3.11 5.29 5.27
C GLY A 57 4.13 4.30 5.79
N TRP A 58 4.38 4.38 7.09
CA TRP A 58 5.36 3.57 7.80
C TRP A 58 4.76 2.96 9.07
N VAL A 59 5.41 1.91 9.55
CA VAL A 59 5.19 1.32 10.87
C VAL A 59 6.48 1.47 11.69
N ASP A 60 6.35 1.91 12.94
CA ASP A 60 7.44 1.93 13.92
C ASP A 60 6.99 1.10 15.12
N VAL A 61 7.82 0.15 15.53
CA VAL A 61 7.50 -0.82 16.57
C VAL A 61 8.58 -0.80 17.63
N GLU A 62 8.15 -0.62 18.87
CA GLU A 62 9.04 -0.64 20.04
C GLU A 62 8.57 -1.74 20.97
N TYR A 63 9.41 -2.75 21.20
CA TYR A 63 9.14 -3.84 22.14
C TYR A 63 9.71 -3.52 23.53
N ASP A 64 8.96 -3.87 24.58
CA ASP A 64 9.44 -3.86 25.96
C ASP A 64 9.60 -5.31 26.43
N HIS A 65 10.86 -5.74 26.56
CA HIS A 65 11.27 -7.05 27.08
C HIS A 65 10.47 -8.25 26.52
N GLU A 66 10.02 -8.18 25.26
CA GLU A 66 9.23 -9.21 24.55
C GLU A 66 7.82 -9.48 25.14
N GLU A 67 7.40 -8.73 26.16
CA GLU A 67 6.09 -8.93 26.83
C GLU A 67 5.02 -7.98 26.28
N SER A 68 5.41 -6.85 25.72
CA SER A 68 4.50 -5.86 25.13
C SER A 68 5.17 -5.09 24.00
N ASN A 69 4.35 -4.43 23.19
CA ASN A 69 4.85 -3.58 22.10
C ASN A 69 4.03 -2.30 21.96
N THR A 70 4.70 -1.25 21.50
CA THR A 70 4.10 0.01 21.07
C THR A 70 4.21 0.12 19.56
N VAL A 71 3.06 0.07 18.87
CA VAL A 71 2.99 0.23 17.41
C VAL A 71 2.55 1.65 17.07
N ARG A 72 3.40 2.37 16.33
CA ARG A 72 3.13 3.70 15.81
C ARG A 72 2.94 3.61 14.30
N ILE A 73 1.80 4.09 13.83
CA ILE A 73 1.47 4.14 12.41
C ILE A 73 1.47 5.59 11.95
N GLY A 74 2.25 5.88 10.92
CA GLY A 74 2.31 7.18 10.25
C GLY A 74 2.01 7.06 8.76
N GLY A 75 1.58 8.14 8.13
CA GLY A 75 1.39 8.14 6.67
C GLY A 75 0.62 9.32 6.10
N LYS A 76 0.19 9.16 4.85
CA LYS A 76 -0.58 10.16 4.09
C LYS A 76 -1.71 9.49 3.33
N LEU A 77 -2.88 10.10 3.35
CA LEU A 77 -4.03 9.76 2.51
C LEU A 77 -4.26 10.89 1.50
N VAL A 78 -4.41 10.51 0.23
CA VAL A 78 -4.68 11.42 -0.88
C VAL A 78 -6.01 11.04 -1.52
N ASP A 79 -6.83 12.05 -1.76
CA ASP A 79 -7.99 11.96 -2.64
C ASP A 79 -7.55 12.24 -4.08
N ARG A 80 -7.91 11.36 -5.00
CA ARG A 80 -7.59 11.46 -6.42
C ARG A 80 -8.85 11.59 -7.27
N ASP A 81 -10.00 11.89 -6.67
CA ASP A 81 -11.24 12.14 -7.37
C ASP A 81 -11.38 13.62 -7.75
N PHE A 82 -10.92 13.98 -8.94
CA PHE A 82 -11.00 15.35 -9.48
C PHE A 82 -12.40 15.84 -9.82
N ARG A 83 -13.43 15.03 -9.55
CA ARG A 83 -14.83 15.42 -9.77
C ARG A 83 -15.28 16.31 -8.62
N THR A 84 -16.05 17.35 -8.94
CA THR A 84 -16.68 18.19 -7.93
C THR A 84 -17.80 17.45 -7.21
N GLU A 85 -18.27 17.98 -6.08
CA GLU A 85 -19.43 17.44 -5.36
C GLU A 85 -20.65 17.26 -6.28
N HIS A 86 -20.95 18.27 -7.10
CA HIS A 86 -22.05 18.27 -8.07
C HIS A 86 -21.89 17.19 -9.17
N GLN A 87 -20.66 16.75 -9.43
CA GLN A 87 -20.34 15.66 -10.36
C GLN A 87 -20.30 14.28 -9.68
N GLY A 88 -20.72 14.19 -8.42
CA GLY A 88 -20.66 12.97 -7.63
C GLY A 88 -19.24 12.62 -7.18
N GLY A 89 -18.40 13.63 -6.99
CA GLY A 89 -17.08 13.51 -6.36
C GLY A 89 -17.16 12.84 -5.00
N LYS A 90 -16.17 12.01 -4.70
CA LYS A 90 -16.02 11.33 -3.41
C LYS A 90 -14.70 11.77 -2.79
N CYS A 91 -14.55 11.47 -1.52
CA CYS A 91 -13.34 11.69 -0.75
C CYS A 91 -12.49 10.42 -0.72
N GLY A 92 -11.18 10.58 -0.54
CA GLY A 92 -10.32 9.50 -0.10
C GLY A 92 -10.67 9.04 1.32
N TYR A 93 -10.56 7.74 1.57
CA TYR A 93 -10.81 7.14 2.87
C TYR A 93 -9.80 6.02 3.13
N VAL A 94 -9.28 5.95 4.34
CA VAL A 94 -8.45 4.84 4.79
C VAL A 94 -8.98 4.35 6.13
N ALA A 95 -9.03 3.03 6.27
CA ALA A 95 -9.33 2.35 7.52
C ALA A 95 -8.15 1.47 7.90
N PHE A 96 -7.85 1.47 9.19
CA PHE A 96 -6.94 0.56 9.85
C PHE A 96 -7.75 -0.29 10.81
N ARG A 97 -7.47 -1.58 10.84
CA ARG A 97 -7.94 -2.51 11.87
C ARG A 97 -6.73 -3.16 12.52
N TYR A 98 -6.86 -3.49 13.80
CA TYR A 98 -5.77 -4.07 14.58
C TYR A 98 -6.34 -4.99 15.65
N VAL A 99 -5.58 -6.03 15.99
CA VAL A 99 -5.89 -7.00 17.05
C VAL A 99 -4.80 -6.97 18.10
N SER A 100 -5.17 -7.21 19.36
CA SER A 100 -4.22 -7.35 20.46
C SER A 100 -3.71 -8.78 20.61
N TRP A 101 -2.65 -8.98 21.39
CA TRP A 101 -2.13 -10.32 21.72
C TRP A 101 -3.13 -11.19 22.50
N ASP A 102 -4.03 -10.54 23.25
CA ASP A 102 -5.03 -11.22 24.10
C ASP A 102 -6.33 -11.54 23.34
N ASP A 103 -6.52 -10.95 22.16
CA ASP A 103 -7.68 -11.19 21.31
C ASP A 103 -7.43 -12.38 20.38
N HIS A 104 -8.49 -13.14 20.06
CA HIS A 104 -8.38 -14.14 18.99
C HIS A 104 -8.06 -13.45 17.64
N GLU A 105 -7.25 -14.09 16.80
CA GLU A 105 -6.78 -13.58 15.49
C GLU A 105 -7.91 -13.09 14.54
N ASP A 106 -9.15 -13.52 14.77
CA ASP A 106 -10.34 -13.13 14.00
C ASP A 106 -11.21 -12.04 14.67
N ASP A 107 -10.87 -11.56 15.88
CA ASP A 107 -11.64 -10.54 16.60
C ASP A 107 -11.23 -9.11 16.21
N TRP A 108 -11.49 -8.78 14.94
CA TRP A 108 -11.31 -7.45 14.38
C TRP A 108 -12.37 -6.44 14.83
N ALA A 109 -13.36 -6.86 15.63
CA ALA A 109 -14.66 -6.20 15.70
C ALA A 109 -14.64 -4.87 16.46
N SER A 110 -13.67 -4.65 17.34
CA SER A 110 -13.68 -3.53 18.30
C SER A 110 -12.69 -2.40 17.98
N SER A 111 -11.80 -2.57 17.00
CA SER A 111 -10.58 -1.75 16.89
C SER A 111 -10.37 -1.17 15.49
N TYR A 112 -10.96 0.00 15.24
CA TYR A 112 -10.79 0.74 13.97
C TYR A 112 -10.21 2.13 14.18
N LYS A 113 -9.27 2.51 13.31
CA LYS A 113 -8.87 3.91 13.12
C LYS A 113 -9.10 4.30 11.67
N THR A 114 -9.74 5.45 11.44
CA THR A 114 -10.11 5.86 10.09
C THR A 114 -9.75 7.32 9.84
N TYR A 115 -9.42 7.63 8.58
CA TYR A 115 -9.16 8.99 8.13
C TYR A 115 -9.88 9.23 6.81
N LYS A 116 -10.32 10.47 6.62
CA LYS A 116 -10.99 10.95 5.42
C LYS A 116 -10.28 12.20 4.91
N GLN A 117 -10.03 12.24 3.61
CA GLN A 117 -9.47 13.38 2.89
C GLN A 117 -10.42 13.72 1.74
N CYS A 118 -10.92 14.95 1.68
CA CYS A 118 -11.75 15.41 0.58
C CYS A 118 -11.01 16.51 -0.17
N GLY A 119 -11.08 16.47 -1.50
CA GLY A 119 -10.39 17.43 -2.34
C GLY A 119 -9.01 16.93 -2.73
N THR A 120 -8.68 17.17 -3.98
CA THR A 120 -7.44 16.68 -4.62
C THR A 120 -6.22 17.55 -4.30
N ASP A 121 -6.44 18.68 -3.62
CA ASP A 121 -5.39 19.56 -3.13
C ASP A 121 -4.86 19.04 -1.79
N GLY A 122 -3.63 18.52 -1.81
CA GLY A 122 -2.90 18.10 -0.61
C GLY A 122 -3.20 16.67 -0.14
N TRP A 123 -2.97 16.44 1.16
CA TRP A 123 -3.11 15.13 1.77
C TRP A 123 -3.56 15.25 3.23
N LYS A 124 -4.19 14.18 3.73
CA LYS A 124 -4.45 14.00 5.16
C LYS A 124 -3.29 13.26 5.80
N ASN A 125 -2.68 13.84 6.82
CA ASN A 125 -1.72 13.13 7.65
C ASN A 125 -2.42 12.04 8.47
N ILE A 126 -1.84 10.84 8.44
CA ILE A 126 -2.21 9.68 9.24
C ILE A 126 -1.19 9.61 10.37
N LYS A 127 -1.68 9.52 11.61
CA LYS A 127 -0.83 9.28 12.78
C LYS A 127 -1.66 8.71 13.91
N PHE A 128 -1.30 7.53 14.40
CA PHE A 128 -1.85 6.97 15.63
C PHE A 128 -0.88 5.98 16.28
N THR A 129 -1.09 5.72 17.56
CA THR A 129 -0.30 4.79 18.37
C THR A 129 -1.24 3.81 19.06
N ARG A 130 -0.80 2.56 19.17
CA ARG A 130 -1.46 1.48 19.90
C ARG A 130 -0.43 0.71 20.71
N TYR A 131 -0.91 0.06 21.75
CA TYR A 131 -0.15 -0.77 22.66
C TYR A 131 -0.68 -2.19 22.55
N ASP A 132 0.18 -3.17 22.81
CA ASP A 132 -0.16 -4.59 22.87
C ASP A 132 -0.82 -5.07 21.58
N VAL A 133 -0.18 -4.81 20.44
CA VAL A 133 -0.72 -5.10 19.10
C VAL A 133 -0.07 -6.34 18.52
N ALA A 134 -0.86 -7.32 18.13
CA ALA A 134 -0.40 -8.51 17.41
C ALA A 134 -0.38 -8.28 15.90
N GLN A 135 -1.39 -7.63 15.33
CA GLN A 135 -1.48 -7.45 13.88
C GLN A 135 -2.15 -6.12 13.53
N VAL A 136 -1.73 -5.52 12.41
CA VAL A 136 -2.37 -4.33 11.82
C VAL A 136 -2.61 -4.56 10.34
N GLU A 137 -3.81 -4.20 9.89
CA GLU A 137 -4.14 -4.13 8.48
C GLU A 137 -4.67 -2.76 8.07
N VAL A 138 -4.51 -2.45 6.79
CA VAL A 138 -4.99 -1.22 6.17
C VAL A 138 -5.86 -1.52 4.94
N LYS A 139 -6.86 -0.66 4.72
CA LYS A 139 -7.69 -0.67 3.52
C LYS A 139 -8.00 0.74 3.05
N VAL A 140 -7.85 0.97 1.75
CA VAL A 140 -8.16 2.25 1.11
C VAL A 140 -9.47 2.15 0.33
N CYS A 141 -10.33 3.15 0.50
CA CYS A 141 -11.64 3.25 -0.15
C CYS A 141 -11.88 4.68 -0.64
N GLN A 142 -13.02 4.89 -1.31
CA GLN A 142 -13.64 6.20 -1.41
C GLN A 142 -14.85 6.31 -0.49
N ILE A 143 -15.17 7.51 -0.01
CA ILE A 143 -16.37 7.75 0.81
C ILE A 143 -17.10 9.00 0.32
N GLY A 144 -18.43 9.04 0.43
CA GLY A 144 -19.18 10.24 0.10
C GLY A 144 -18.82 11.42 1.01
N LEU A 145 -18.96 12.65 0.51
CA LEU A 145 -18.67 13.88 1.26
C LEU A 145 -19.45 13.97 2.58
N HIS A 146 -20.72 13.52 2.58
CA HIS A 146 -21.58 13.47 3.76
C HIS A 146 -22.00 12.05 4.14
N SER A 147 -21.21 11.04 3.73
CA SER A 147 -21.51 9.63 4.00
C SER A 147 -20.61 9.06 5.08
N ASN A 148 -21.14 8.06 5.80
CA ASN A 148 -20.40 7.21 6.73
C ASN A 148 -20.15 5.79 6.15
N PHE A 149 -20.48 5.57 4.88
CA PHE A 149 -20.38 4.26 4.23
C PHE A 149 -19.27 4.28 3.17
N PRO A 150 -18.11 3.65 3.45
CA PRO A 150 -17.05 3.49 2.45
C PRO A 150 -17.51 2.69 1.23
N THR A 151 -16.99 3.04 0.08
CA THR A 151 -17.31 2.48 -1.23
C THR A 151 -16.04 2.33 -2.06
N LYS A 152 -16.06 1.48 -3.10
CA LYS A 152 -14.89 1.30 -3.98
C LYS A 152 -13.62 0.95 -3.19
N CYS A 153 -13.76 0.11 -2.17
CA CYS A 153 -12.64 -0.33 -1.36
C CYS A 153 -11.73 -1.25 -2.17
N GLY A 154 -10.43 -1.12 -1.95
CA GLY A 154 -9.47 -2.19 -2.24
C GLY A 154 -9.59 -3.32 -1.22
N SER A 155 -8.65 -4.27 -1.30
CA SER A 155 -8.51 -5.33 -0.30
C SER A 155 -7.96 -4.78 1.01
N TRP A 156 -8.12 -5.56 2.07
CA TRP A 156 -7.30 -5.38 3.26
C TRP A 156 -5.87 -5.88 2.99
N HIS A 157 -4.90 -5.21 3.57
CA HIS A 157 -3.48 -5.55 3.47
C HIS A 157 -2.88 -5.50 4.86
N GLU A 158 -2.21 -6.58 5.24
CA GLU A 158 -1.38 -6.63 6.43
C GLU A 158 -0.18 -5.68 6.26
N ILE A 159 0.09 -4.88 7.29
CA ILE A 159 1.20 -3.94 7.32
C ILE A 159 2.10 -4.14 8.54
N TYR A 160 1.70 -5.02 9.45
CA TYR A 160 2.45 -5.43 10.62
C TYR A 160 1.84 -6.72 11.17
N ASN A 161 2.69 -7.69 11.49
CA ASN A 161 2.32 -8.93 12.14
C ASN A 161 3.45 -9.34 13.07
N ALA A 162 3.14 -9.41 14.36
CA ALA A 162 4.12 -9.70 15.41
C ALA A 162 4.53 -11.17 15.48
N TRP A 163 3.90 -12.04 14.68
CA TRP A 163 4.22 -13.47 14.55
C TRP A 163 5.02 -13.78 13.28
N ASP A 164 5.27 -12.78 12.42
CA ASP A 164 6.02 -12.95 11.19
C ASP A 164 7.51 -12.64 11.43
N ASP A 165 8.39 -13.51 10.96
CA ASP A 165 9.84 -13.43 11.16
C ASP A 165 10.43 -12.15 10.53
N GLU A 166 9.73 -11.55 9.55
CA GLU A 166 10.09 -10.29 8.88
C GLU A 166 9.88 -9.05 9.77
N PHE A 167 8.92 -9.09 10.69
CA PHE A 167 8.57 -7.96 11.59
C PHE A 167 8.82 -8.26 13.07
N GLY A 168 9.29 -9.47 13.38
CA GLY A 168 9.88 -9.85 14.65
C GLY A 168 9.63 -11.32 15.00
N TYR A 169 10.60 -12.19 14.68
CA TYR A 169 11.28 -13.16 15.57
C TYR A 169 12.41 -13.83 14.75
N THR A 170 13.67 -13.69 15.17
CA THR A 170 14.68 -14.73 14.88
C THR A 170 14.76 -15.64 16.09
N VAL A 171 14.33 -16.90 15.93
CA VAL A 171 14.56 -17.98 16.91
C VAL A 171 16.04 -18.25 17.17
#